data_AF-A0A7W0KB55-F1
#
_entry.id   AF-A0A7W0KB55-F1
#
_cell.length_a   1.000
_cell.length_b   1.000
_cell.length_c   1.000
_cell.angle_alpha   90.00
_cell.angle_beta   90.00
_cell.angle_gamma   90.00
#
_symmetry.space_group_name_H-M   'P 1'
#
loop_
_entity.id
_entity.type
_entity.pdbx_description
1 polymer ?
#
loop_
_entity_poly.entity_id
_entity_poly.type
_entity_poly.pdbx_seq_one_letter_code
_entity_poly.pdbx_strand_id
1 'polypeptide(L)'
;MSFHPTMPYGTKEWHRSQRATLPEGPEFQFTAGNRQRFEDFAAHYRPEHRKSAVLHALYLAQEQQGYISGSAARHVADVIGCTTADVEDVVSYYVMFFRNPVGKYVLQVCTTLSCAVAGAERVVEQLEQKLGIKAGETDPTGMFTIQKMECLGACDRAPVMMVNNNDWHESLKPEQAPALVDAIRAHGLKALGGCHLAIEGRPESEWKGKSTTPVQPASFPAYEPVLTKYVFTPHGNTLDHYLKNQQGYEGLRKAVGMTPEGVIDAVKASGLRGRGGAGFPTGLKWQFVDKKSPNPKYIVCNADESEPGTFKDHLLMERNPHLLIEGCLIGCFAIGSNAAYIYIRGEFYHMQHVLEGAIEEARQAGYLGTNILGSGFDCDVYVHRGAGAYEAGEETALLESLEGKR
;
A
#
# COMPACT_ATOMS: atom_id res chain seq x y z
N MET A 1 37.97 12.84 -20.04
CA MET A 1 36.68 12.67 -20.75
C MET A 1 35.59 13.09 -19.79
N SER A 2 34.93 14.21 -20.05
CA SER A 2 33.85 14.75 -19.20
C SER A 2 32.58 13.95 -19.46
N PHE A 3 31.95 13.43 -18.39
CA PHE A 3 30.70 12.66 -18.42
C PHE A 3 29.44 13.54 -18.59
N HIS A 4 29.59 14.85 -18.77
CA HIS A 4 28.48 15.74 -19.06
C HIS A 4 28.38 16.03 -20.57
N PRO A 5 27.20 15.90 -21.19
CA PRO A 5 26.98 16.42 -22.52
C PRO A 5 27.36 17.91 -22.54
N THR A 6 28.02 18.35 -23.61
CA THR A 6 28.38 19.76 -23.83
C THR A 6 27.11 20.60 -23.85
N MET A 7 26.80 21.25 -22.72
CA MET A 7 25.71 22.22 -22.63
C MET A 7 26.05 23.41 -23.53
N PRO A 8 25.22 23.74 -24.54
CA PRO A 8 25.45 24.90 -25.38
C PRO A 8 25.15 26.15 -24.52
N TYR A 9 26.17 26.73 -23.93
CA TYR A 9 26.09 28.06 -23.32
C TYR A 9 26.30 29.10 -24.41
N GLY A 10 25.21 29.54 -25.04
CA GLY A 10 25.21 30.62 -26.02
C GLY A 10 24.18 31.68 -25.66
N THR A 11 24.50 32.96 -25.85
CA THR A 11 23.60 34.10 -25.62
C THR A 11 22.46 34.20 -26.66
N LYS A 12 22.40 33.27 -27.62
CA LYS A 12 21.39 33.24 -28.69
C LYS A 12 20.09 32.55 -28.28
N GLU A 13 20.15 31.58 -27.37
CA GLU A 13 18.98 30.90 -26.81
C GLU A 13 19.19 30.71 -25.31
N TRP A 14 18.39 31.39 -24.50
CA TRP A 14 18.33 31.10 -23.08
C TRP A 14 17.81 29.69 -22.91
N HIS A 15 18.49 28.85 -22.13
CA HIS A 15 17.90 27.61 -21.60
C HIS A 15 16.68 28.00 -20.78
N ARG A 16 15.51 28.03 -21.41
CA ARG A 16 14.23 28.10 -20.71
C ARG A 16 13.99 26.71 -20.16
N SER A 17 13.97 26.60 -18.83
CA SER A 17 13.36 25.43 -18.18
C SER A 17 11.92 25.33 -18.68
N GLN A 18 11.68 24.47 -19.67
CA GLN A 18 10.33 24.16 -20.11
C GLN A 18 9.80 23.12 -19.14
N ARG A 19 8.99 23.56 -18.17
CA ARG A 19 8.22 22.63 -17.35
C ARG A 19 7.15 22.02 -18.26
N ALA A 20 7.28 20.74 -18.57
CA ALA A 20 6.20 20.00 -19.24
C ALA A 20 5.04 19.86 -18.26
N THR A 21 4.00 20.68 -18.45
CA THR A 21 2.75 20.62 -17.70
C THR A 21 1.93 19.41 -18.14
N LEU A 22 0.94 19.02 -17.33
CA LEU A 22 0.03 17.94 -17.70
C LEU A 22 -0.76 18.32 -18.97
N PRO A 23 -1.12 17.34 -19.83
CA PRO A 23 -2.06 17.58 -20.92
C PRO A 23 -3.38 18.11 -20.34
N GLU A 24 -3.90 19.19 -20.92
CA GLU A 24 -5.07 19.90 -20.39
C GLU A 24 -6.28 18.99 -20.18
N GLY A 25 -6.52 18.08 -21.14
CA GLY A 25 -7.60 17.09 -21.10
C GLY A 25 -9.01 17.70 -21.20
N PRO A 26 -10.05 16.87 -21.08
CA PRO A 26 -11.44 17.34 -20.97
C PRO A 26 -11.68 18.08 -19.66
N GLU A 27 -12.76 18.86 -19.61
CA GLU A 27 -13.23 19.47 -18.36
C GLU A 27 -13.50 18.37 -17.31
N PHE A 28 -13.06 18.60 -16.07
CA PHE A 28 -13.15 17.62 -15.00
C PHE A 28 -13.81 18.22 -13.76
N GLN A 29 -14.78 17.48 -13.23
CA GLN A 29 -15.31 17.66 -11.89
C GLN A 29 -15.58 16.28 -11.31
N PHE A 30 -15.36 16.11 -10.00
CA PHE A 30 -15.77 14.88 -9.33
C PHE A 30 -17.27 14.65 -9.51
N THR A 31 -17.66 13.41 -9.81
CA THR A 31 -19.05 12.99 -9.62
C THR A 31 -19.46 13.18 -8.16
N ALA A 32 -20.76 13.34 -7.90
CA ALA A 32 -21.25 13.48 -6.52
C ALA A 32 -20.78 12.33 -5.60
N GLY A 33 -20.74 11.10 -6.12
CA GLY A 33 -20.25 9.93 -5.39
C GLY A 33 -18.75 10.01 -5.06
N ASN A 34 -17.90 10.36 -6.03
CA ASN A 34 -16.47 10.53 -5.77
C ASN A 34 -16.18 11.74 -4.88
N ARG A 35 -16.98 12.81 -4.98
CA ARG A 35 -16.86 13.93 -4.07
C ARG A 35 -17.15 13.50 -2.64
N GLN A 36 -18.21 12.74 -2.40
CA GLN A 36 -18.51 12.21 -1.06
C GLN A 36 -17.39 11.29 -0.54
N ARG A 37 -16.93 10.33 -1.36
CA ARG A 37 -15.80 9.44 -1.02
C ARG A 37 -14.56 10.23 -0.59
N PHE A 38 -14.25 11.31 -1.30
CA PHE A 38 -13.15 12.20 -0.93
C PHE A 38 -13.39 12.89 0.41
N GLU A 39 -14.58 13.45 0.65
CA GLU A 39 -14.90 14.12 1.92
C GLU A 39 -14.81 13.15 3.11
N ASP A 40 -15.31 11.92 2.94
CA ASP A 40 -15.25 10.88 3.98
C ASP A 40 -13.79 10.54 4.31
N PHE A 41 -12.93 10.35 3.30
CA PHE A 41 -11.51 10.07 3.52
C PHE A 41 -10.76 11.27 4.12
N ALA A 42 -11.07 12.49 3.67
CA ALA A 42 -10.44 13.71 4.15
C ALA A 42 -10.79 14.00 5.62
N ALA A 43 -11.92 13.50 6.12
CA ALA A 43 -12.34 13.63 7.52
C ALA A 43 -11.43 12.86 8.50
N HIS A 44 -10.59 11.93 8.01
CA HIS A 44 -9.57 11.27 8.82
C HIS A 44 -8.46 12.24 9.27
N TYR A 45 -8.28 13.34 8.55
CA TYR A 45 -7.28 14.35 8.86
C TYR A 45 -7.94 15.58 9.49
N ARG A 46 -7.16 16.32 10.27
CA ARG A 46 -7.61 17.62 10.77
C ARG A 46 -7.86 18.56 9.58
N PRO A 47 -8.81 19.51 9.67
CA PRO A 47 -9.13 20.42 8.56
C PRO A 47 -7.91 21.16 8.00
N GLU A 48 -6.95 21.56 8.85
CA GLU A 48 -5.70 22.21 8.46
C GLU A 48 -4.70 21.30 7.72
N HIS A 49 -4.88 19.98 7.81
CA HIS A 49 -4.02 18.96 7.19
C HIS A 49 -4.72 18.24 6.03
N ARG A 50 -5.76 18.85 5.45
CA ARG A 50 -6.52 18.30 4.33
C ARG A 50 -5.67 17.95 3.11
N LYS A 51 -4.49 18.58 2.95
CA LYS A 51 -3.50 18.25 1.91
C LYS A 51 -3.05 16.79 1.96
N SER A 52 -3.07 16.15 3.14
CA SER A 52 -2.82 14.70 3.30
C SER A 52 -3.74 13.82 2.46
N ALA A 53 -4.92 14.31 2.05
CA ALA A 53 -5.84 13.55 1.20
C ALA A 53 -5.52 13.63 -0.30
N VAL A 54 -4.42 14.29 -0.72
CA VAL A 54 -4.11 14.53 -2.14
C VAL A 54 -3.94 13.25 -2.95
N LEU A 55 -3.23 12.25 -2.41
CA LEU A 55 -3.03 10.97 -3.12
C LEU A 55 -4.37 10.27 -3.35
N HIS A 56 -5.26 10.26 -2.35
CA HIS A 56 -6.59 9.70 -2.47
C HIS A 56 -7.45 10.45 -3.50
N ALA A 57 -7.42 11.79 -3.48
CA ALA A 57 -8.13 12.60 -4.47
C ALA A 57 -7.66 12.32 -5.91
N LEU A 58 -6.35 12.17 -6.09
CA LEU A 58 -5.76 11.82 -7.38
C LEU A 58 -6.17 10.41 -7.83
N TYR A 59 -6.20 9.42 -6.93
CA TYR A 59 -6.73 8.09 -7.26
C TYR A 59 -8.19 8.16 -7.73
N LEU A 60 -9.06 8.90 -7.02
CA LEU A 60 -10.46 9.08 -7.44
C LEU A 60 -10.57 9.76 -8.80
N ALA A 61 -9.72 10.75 -9.08
CA ALA A 61 -9.71 11.44 -10.36
C ALA A 61 -9.26 10.52 -11.51
N GLN A 62 -8.22 9.73 -11.28
CA GLN A 62 -7.74 8.73 -12.23
C GLN A 62 -8.75 7.61 -12.44
N GLU A 63 -9.42 7.11 -11.40
CA GLU A 63 -10.50 6.12 -11.53
C GLU A 63 -11.64 6.63 -12.43
N GLN A 64 -11.97 7.93 -12.30
CA GLN A 64 -13.09 8.53 -13.02
C GLN A 64 -12.75 8.84 -14.49
N GLN A 65 -11.53 9.30 -14.78
CA GLN A 65 -11.13 9.77 -16.13
C GLN A 65 -10.17 8.82 -16.86
N GLY A 66 -9.49 7.92 -16.13
CA GLY A 66 -8.45 7.01 -16.63
C GLY A 66 -7.02 7.55 -16.49
N TYR A 67 -6.83 8.86 -16.35
CA TYR A 67 -5.52 9.51 -16.18
C TYR A 67 -5.68 10.89 -15.51
N ILE A 68 -4.58 11.49 -15.05
CA ILE A 68 -4.58 12.83 -14.46
C ILE A 68 -4.28 13.88 -15.54
N SER A 69 -5.30 14.64 -15.91
CA SER A 69 -5.19 15.81 -16.79
C SER A 69 -4.90 17.10 -16.02
N GLY A 70 -4.51 18.17 -16.72
CA GLY A 70 -4.37 19.50 -16.14
C GLY A 70 -5.69 20.02 -15.54
N SER A 71 -6.82 19.74 -16.19
CA SER A 71 -8.16 20.06 -15.66
C SER A 71 -8.47 19.29 -14.39
N ALA A 72 -8.15 17.99 -14.33
CA ALA A 72 -8.32 17.20 -13.12
C ALA A 72 -7.42 17.67 -11.97
N ALA A 73 -6.15 18.00 -12.27
CA ALA A 73 -5.21 18.52 -11.27
C ALA A 73 -5.69 19.86 -10.67
N ARG A 74 -6.25 20.77 -11.48
CA ARG A 74 -6.87 22.01 -10.99
C ARG A 74 -8.07 21.75 -10.10
N HIS A 75 -8.98 20.86 -10.52
CA HIS A 75 -10.14 20.51 -9.70
C HIS A 75 -9.73 19.90 -8.36
N VAL A 76 -8.74 19.00 -8.35
CA VAL A 76 -8.19 18.41 -7.12
C VAL A 76 -7.58 19.49 -6.22
N ALA A 77 -6.83 20.44 -6.79
CA ALA A 77 -6.26 21.56 -6.05
C ALA A 77 -7.34 22.43 -5.39
N ASP A 78 -8.41 22.75 -6.12
CA ASP A 78 -9.54 23.53 -5.62
C ASP A 78 -10.27 22.82 -4.47
N VAL A 79 -10.48 21.50 -4.59
CA VAL A 79 -11.19 20.67 -3.60
C VAL A 79 -10.37 20.49 -2.31
N ILE A 80 -9.04 20.43 -2.43
CA ILE A 80 -8.12 20.30 -1.30
C ILE A 80 -7.86 21.66 -0.64
N GLY A 81 -7.89 22.74 -1.43
CA GLY A 81 -7.49 24.08 -0.99
C GLY A 81 -5.98 24.33 -1.09
N CYS A 82 -5.32 23.79 -2.11
CA CYS A 82 -3.90 24.02 -2.39
C CYS A 82 -3.67 24.55 -3.81
N THR A 83 -2.42 24.78 -4.21
CA THR A 83 -2.13 25.26 -5.57
C THR A 83 -2.11 24.10 -6.58
N THR A 84 -2.43 24.37 -7.84
CA THR A 84 -2.27 23.37 -8.91
C THR A 84 -0.83 22.87 -9.02
N ALA A 85 0.15 23.74 -8.75
CA ALA A 85 1.56 23.36 -8.76
C ALA A 85 1.88 22.31 -7.68
N ASP A 86 1.30 22.42 -6.48
CA ASP A 86 1.44 21.39 -5.43
C ASP A 86 0.95 20.02 -5.93
N VAL A 87 -0.20 20.00 -6.61
CA VAL A 87 -0.78 18.76 -7.15
C VAL A 87 0.05 18.21 -8.30
N GLU A 88 0.52 19.06 -9.21
CA GLU A 88 1.39 18.65 -10.31
C GLU A 88 2.74 18.11 -9.82
N ASP A 89 3.29 18.67 -8.74
CA ASP A 89 4.52 18.15 -8.12
C ASP A 89 4.32 16.72 -7.63
N VAL A 90 3.22 16.46 -6.91
CA VAL A 90 2.82 15.12 -6.46
C VAL A 90 2.64 14.17 -7.66
N VAL A 91 1.82 14.56 -8.65
CA VAL A 91 1.57 13.73 -9.85
C VAL A 91 2.85 13.41 -10.62
N SER A 92 3.82 14.33 -10.63
CA SER A 92 5.09 14.12 -11.32
C SER A 92 6.05 13.18 -10.58
N TYR A 93 5.91 13.07 -9.25
CA TYR A 93 6.78 12.29 -8.39
C TYR A 93 6.32 10.83 -8.27
N TYR A 94 5.02 10.60 -8.09
CA TYR A 94 4.47 9.26 -7.88
C TYR A 94 4.17 8.55 -9.21
N VAL A 95 4.72 7.34 -9.39
CA VAL A 95 4.70 6.62 -10.69
C VAL A 95 3.35 6.00 -11.04
N MET A 96 2.45 5.85 -10.06
CA MET A 96 1.13 5.23 -10.28
C MET A 96 0.08 6.19 -10.86
N PHE A 97 0.40 7.48 -10.98
CA PHE A 97 -0.47 8.44 -11.66
C PHE A 97 -0.12 8.57 -13.14
N PHE A 98 -1.07 8.18 -13.99
CA PHE A 98 -0.92 8.26 -15.44
C PHE A 98 -1.04 9.72 -15.88
N ARG A 99 0.04 10.24 -16.45
CA ARG A 99 0.14 11.65 -16.90
C ARG A 99 -0.34 11.86 -18.33
N ASN A 100 -0.64 10.78 -19.04
CA ASN A 100 -1.13 10.77 -20.41
C ASN A 100 -2.31 9.79 -20.52
N PRO A 101 -3.18 9.94 -21.54
CA PRO A 101 -4.21 8.95 -21.82
C PRO A 101 -3.64 7.54 -21.95
N VAL A 102 -4.23 6.61 -21.21
CA VAL A 102 -3.93 5.18 -21.26
C VAL A 102 -5.14 4.41 -21.76
N GLY A 103 -4.93 3.15 -22.15
CA GLY A 103 -6.00 2.25 -22.53
C GLY A 103 -6.85 1.83 -21.34
N LYS A 104 -8.00 1.22 -21.64
CA LYS A 104 -8.93 0.70 -20.62
C LYS A 104 -8.28 -0.27 -19.61
N TYR A 105 -7.29 -1.05 -20.07
CA TYR A 105 -6.52 -1.99 -19.27
C TYR A 105 -5.03 -1.69 -19.37
N VAL A 106 -4.43 -1.20 -18.29
CA VAL A 106 -2.99 -0.98 -18.18
C VAL A 106 -2.36 -2.25 -17.62
N LEU A 107 -1.65 -3.00 -18.45
CA LEU A 107 -0.95 -4.23 -18.13
C LEU A 107 0.44 -3.91 -17.60
N GLN A 108 0.60 -3.97 -16.28
CA GLN A 108 1.80 -3.55 -15.56
C GLN A 108 2.59 -4.78 -15.09
N VAL A 109 3.64 -5.14 -15.82
CA VAL A 109 4.44 -6.35 -15.52
C VAL A 109 5.61 -6.01 -14.61
N CYS A 110 5.74 -6.72 -13.48
CA CYS A 110 6.91 -6.62 -12.61
C CYS A 110 8.14 -7.16 -13.35
N THR A 111 9.16 -6.33 -13.55
CA THR A 111 10.41 -6.74 -14.21
C THR A 111 11.63 -6.77 -13.27
N THR A 112 11.42 -6.64 -11.97
CA THR A 112 12.49 -6.71 -10.96
C THR A 112 12.93 -8.17 -10.71
N LEU A 113 14.09 -8.33 -10.05
CA LEU A 113 14.89 -9.55 -9.94
C LEU A 113 14.12 -10.89 -9.93
N SER A 114 13.23 -11.14 -8.97
CA SER A 114 12.52 -12.43 -8.89
C SER A 114 11.64 -12.71 -10.10
N CYS A 115 10.93 -11.69 -10.60
CA CYS A 115 10.10 -11.79 -11.80
C CYS A 115 10.96 -11.88 -13.06
N ALA A 116 12.07 -11.12 -13.14
CA ALA A 116 13.02 -11.22 -14.24
C ALA A 116 13.59 -12.65 -14.38
N VAL A 117 14.05 -13.24 -13.27
CA VAL A 117 14.55 -14.63 -13.23
C VAL A 117 13.46 -15.63 -13.62
N ALA A 118 12.20 -15.38 -13.23
CA ALA A 118 11.04 -16.20 -13.62
C ALA A 118 10.57 -15.98 -15.07
N GLY A 119 11.18 -15.06 -15.82
CA GLY A 119 10.92 -14.84 -17.24
C GLY A 119 9.97 -13.67 -17.57
N ALA A 120 9.83 -12.68 -16.68
CA ALA A 120 8.97 -11.51 -16.90
C ALA A 120 9.31 -10.71 -18.16
N GLU A 121 10.57 -10.63 -18.58
CA GLU A 121 10.91 -9.95 -19.84
C GLU A 121 10.25 -10.64 -21.05
N ARG A 122 10.20 -11.97 -21.06
CA ARG A 122 9.50 -12.73 -22.09
C ARG A 122 7.99 -12.54 -22.02
N VAL A 123 7.42 -12.36 -20.81
CA VAL A 123 6.00 -11.98 -20.67
C VAL A 123 5.75 -10.65 -21.38
N VAL A 124 6.58 -9.63 -21.13
CA VAL A 124 6.47 -8.32 -21.81
C VAL A 124 6.60 -8.48 -23.32
N GLU A 125 7.60 -9.22 -23.81
CA GLU A 125 7.78 -9.47 -25.25
C GLU A 125 6.55 -10.13 -25.89
N GLN A 126 5.93 -11.11 -25.22
CA GLN A 126 4.72 -11.77 -25.71
C GLN A 126 3.51 -10.82 -25.74
N LEU A 127 3.38 -9.93 -24.74
CA LEU A 127 2.35 -8.88 -24.75
C LEU A 127 2.58 -7.88 -25.89
N GLU A 128 3.81 -7.42 -26.07
CA GLU A 128 4.19 -6.50 -27.16
C GLU A 128 3.88 -7.10 -28.53
N GLN A 129 4.25 -8.36 -28.75
CA GLN A 129 3.98 -9.08 -30.00
C GLN A 129 2.47 -9.25 -30.23
N LYS A 130 1.70 -9.61 -29.19
CA LYS A 130 0.25 -9.82 -29.28
C LYS A 130 -0.51 -8.53 -29.59
N LEU A 131 -0.08 -7.41 -29.02
CA LEU A 131 -0.76 -6.11 -29.13
C LEU A 131 -0.20 -5.23 -30.24
N GLY A 132 1.00 -5.54 -30.76
CA GLY A 132 1.65 -4.75 -31.81
C GLY A 132 2.16 -3.39 -31.32
N ILE A 133 2.46 -3.26 -30.03
CA ILE A 133 2.94 -2.04 -29.36
C ILE A 133 4.12 -2.32 -28.46
N LYS A 134 4.81 -1.28 -27.98
CA LYS A 134 5.90 -1.37 -27.01
C LYS A 134 5.46 -1.01 -25.59
N ALA A 135 6.22 -1.48 -24.59
CA ALA A 135 6.05 -1.00 -23.22
C ALA A 135 6.17 0.53 -23.16
N GLY A 136 5.18 1.17 -22.53
CA GLY A 136 4.98 2.62 -22.51
C GLY A 136 3.92 3.11 -23.50
N GLU A 137 3.45 2.27 -24.42
CA GLU A 137 2.48 2.64 -25.45
C GLU A 137 1.08 2.07 -25.16
N THR A 138 0.09 2.68 -25.82
CA THR A 138 -1.31 2.25 -25.83
C THR A 138 -1.67 1.77 -27.22
N ASP A 139 -2.41 0.67 -27.31
CA ASP A 139 -2.82 0.10 -28.58
C ASP A 139 -3.80 1.02 -29.36
N PRO A 140 -3.87 0.94 -30.69
CA PRO A 140 -4.73 1.81 -31.49
C PRO A 140 -6.23 1.75 -31.15
N THR A 141 -6.69 0.67 -30.51
CA THR A 141 -8.09 0.55 -30.08
C THR A 141 -8.37 1.29 -28.76
N GLY A 142 -7.33 1.77 -28.06
CA GLY A 142 -7.46 2.40 -26.75
C GLY A 142 -7.82 1.41 -25.64
N MET A 143 -7.59 0.12 -25.84
CA MET A 143 -8.04 -0.92 -24.91
C MET A 143 -6.93 -1.37 -23.96
N PHE A 144 -5.68 -1.41 -24.42
CA PHE A 144 -4.54 -1.94 -23.68
C PHE A 144 -3.36 -0.98 -23.70
N THR A 145 -2.72 -0.81 -22.56
CA THR A 145 -1.41 -0.16 -22.41
C THR A 145 -0.47 -1.18 -21.78
N ILE A 146 0.78 -1.28 -22.23
CA ILE A 146 1.79 -2.12 -21.59
C ILE A 146 2.70 -1.22 -20.76
N GLN A 147 3.00 -1.59 -19.52
CA GLN A 147 3.99 -0.91 -18.69
C GLN A 147 4.88 -1.94 -17.98
N LYS A 148 6.14 -1.58 -17.79
CA LYS A 148 7.02 -2.27 -16.85
C LYS A 148 6.88 -1.59 -15.49
N MET A 149 6.89 -2.38 -14.44
CA MET A 149 6.86 -1.92 -13.06
C MET A 149 8.00 -2.52 -12.25
N GLU A 150 8.31 -1.82 -11.17
CA GLU A 150 9.15 -2.36 -10.10
C GLU A 150 8.41 -3.45 -9.29
N CYS A 151 9.07 -3.94 -8.24
CA CYS A 151 8.63 -5.09 -7.47
C CYS A 151 7.21 -4.91 -6.92
N LEU A 152 6.27 -5.77 -7.31
CA LEU A 152 4.89 -5.77 -6.80
C LEU A 152 4.72 -6.48 -5.44
N GLY A 153 5.80 -6.89 -4.78
CA GLY A 153 5.74 -7.50 -3.44
C GLY A 153 5.21 -8.93 -3.38
N ALA A 154 4.99 -9.62 -4.50
CA ALA A 154 4.57 -11.03 -4.57
C ALA A 154 5.65 -11.92 -5.23
N CYS A 155 6.90 -11.77 -4.78
CA CYS A 155 8.05 -12.44 -5.39
C CYS A 155 8.03 -13.98 -5.30
N ASP A 156 7.29 -14.53 -4.35
CA ASP A 156 7.04 -15.97 -4.20
C ASP A 156 6.11 -16.54 -5.28
N ARG A 157 5.43 -15.68 -6.05
CA ARG A 157 4.46 -16.00 -7.09
C ARG A 157 4.82 -15.39 -8.44
N ALA A 158 6.10 -15.15 -8.67
CA ALA A 158 6.63 -14.58 -9.90
C ALA A 158 6.40 -15.47 -11.15
N PRO A 159 6.24 -14.90 -12.36
CA PRO A 159 6.06 -13.48 -12.67
C PRO A 159 4.68 -12.94 -12.25
N VAL A 160 4.63 -11.68 -11.83
CA VAL A 160 3.39 -11.00 -11.41
C VAL A 160 3.10 -9.83 -12.35
N MET A 161 1.84 -9.70 -12.73
CA MET A 161 1.31 -8.57 -13.49
C MET A 161 0.19 -7.91 -12.69
N MET A 162 0.20 -6.58 -12.60
CA MET A 162 -0.91 -5.79 -12.07
C MET A 162 -1.70 -5.19 -13.24
N VAL A 163 -3.00 -5.02 -13.06
CA VAL A 163 -3.88 -4.37 -14.03
C VAL A 163 -4.56 -3.18 -13.38
N ASN A 164 -4.49 -2.02 -14.03
CA ASN A 164 -5.13 -0.78 -13.59
C ASN A 164 -4.80 -0.37 -12.14
N ASN A 165 -3.55 -0.58 -11.70
CA ASN A 165 -3.08 -0.29 -10.34
C ASN A 165 -3.79 -1.07 -9.20
N ASN A 166 -4.65 -2.04 -9.50
CA ASN A 166 -5.56 -2.61 -8.51
C ASN A 166 -5.53 -4.14 -8.47
N ASP A 167 -5.63 -4.79 -9.63
CA ASP A 167 -5.86 -6.23 -9.70
C ASP A 167 -4.59 -6.98 -10.08
N TRP A 168 -4.25 -8.03 -9.34
CA TRP A 168 -3.07 -8.84 -9.61
C TRP A 168 -3.40 -10.07 -10.44
N HIS A 169 -2.44 -10.48 -11.25
CA HIS A 169 -2.36 -11.79 -11.88
C HIS A 169 -1.00 -12.39 -11.57
N GLU A 170 -1.03 -13.45 -10.78
CA GLU A 170 0.15 -14.12 -10.24
C GLU A 170 0.56 -15.32 -11.10
N SER A 171 1.83 -15.71 -11.04
CA SER A 171 2.38 -16.89 -11.73
C SER A 171 2.17 -16.89 -13.26
N LEU A 172 2.22 -15.71 -13.89
CA LEU A 172 1.99 -15.57 -15.33
C LEU A 172 3.17 -16.12 -16.13
N LYS A 173 2.97 -17.24 -16.82
CA LYS A 173 3.99 -17.77 -17.74
C LYS A 173 3.98 -17.02 -19.08
N PRO A 174 5.14 -16.82 -19.73
CA PRO A 174 5.22 -16.13 -21.02
C PRO A 174 4.24 -16.64 -22.07
N GLU A 175 4.13 -17.96 -22.22
CA GLU A 175 3.26 -18.63 -23.18
C GLU A 175 1.75 -18.41 -22.93
N GLN A 176 1.37 -18.00 -21.71
CA GLN A 176 -0.02 -17.73 -21.32
C GLN A 176 -0.42 -16.27 -21.58
N ALA A 177 0.55 -15.35 -21.71
CA ALA A 177 0.28 -13.92 -21.84
C ALA A 177 -0.62 -13.55 -23.03
N PRO A 178 -0.46 -14.13 -24.25
CA PRO A 178 -1.34 -13.83 -25.36
C PRO A 178 -2.80 -14.26 -25.14
N ALA A 179 -3.01 -15.42 -24.51
CA ALA A 179 -4.34 -15.92 -24.19
C ALA A 179 -5.01 -15.09 -23.09
N LEU A 180 -4.23 -14.61 -22.11
CA LEU A 180 -4.73 -13.72 -21.06
C LEU A 180 -5.24 -12.39 -21.64
N VAL A 181 -4.55 -11.81 -22.63
CA VAL A 181 -5.02 -10.60 -23.33
C VAL A 181 -6.39 -10.83 -23.98
N ASP A 182 -6.57 -11.97 -24.66
CA ASP A 182 -7.86 -12.30 -25.29
C ASP A 182 -8.96 -12.53 -24.23
N ALA A 183 -8.61 -13.15 -23.11
CA ALA A 183 -9.53 -13.35 -21.99
C ALA A 183 -9.93 -12.02 -21.34
N ILE A 184 -9.00 -11.09 -21.11
CA ILE A 184 -9.30 -9.74 -20.59
C ILE A 184 -10.18 -8.97 -21.59
N ARG A 185 -9.93 -9.14 -22.90
CA ARG A 185 -10.78 -8.52 -23.94
C ARG A 185 -12.22 -9.02 -23.86
N ALA A 186 -12.42 -10.32 -23.65
CA ALA A 186 -13.75 -10.95 -23.61
C ALA A 186 -14.48 -10.78 -22.27
N HIS A 187 -13.75 -10.82 -21.14
CA HIS A 187 -14.32 -10.97 -19.80
C HIS A 187 -13.90 -9.86 -18.82
N GLY A 188 -13.03 -8.95 -19.25
CA GLY A 188 -12.47 -7.90 -18.40
C GLY A 188 -11.64 -8.46 -17.26
N LEU A 189 -11.70 -7.81 -16.09
CA LEU A 189 -10.92 -8.18 -14.90
C LEU A 189 -11.27 -9.58 -14.36
N LYS A 190 -12.44 -10.14 -14.71
CA LYS A 190 -12.80 -11.53 -14.35
C LYS A 190 -11.90 -12.58 -14.99
N ALA A 191 -11.11 -12.20 -15.99
CA ALA A 191 -10.12 -13.08 -16.63
C ALA A 191 -8.84 -13.23 -15.80
N LEU A 192 -8.61 -12.36 -14.82
CA LEU A 192 -7.42 -12.43 -13.97
C LEU A 192 -7.53 -13.63 -13.03
N GLY A 193 -6.39 -14.21 -12.69
CA GLY A 193 -6.33 -15.25 -11.67
C GLY A 193 -6.69 -14.67 -10.30
N GLY A 194 -7.31 -15.47 -9.44
CA GLY A 194 -7.38 -15.15 -8.03
C GLY A 194 -6.02 -15.36 -7.33
N CYS A 195 -6.01 -15.26 -6.01
CA CYS A 195 -4.83 -15.58 -5.19
C CYS A 195 -4.33 -17.01 -5.51
N HIS A 196 -3.09 -17.11 -5.98
CA HIS A 196 -2.44 -18.37 -6.38
C HIS A 196 -2.36 -19.38 -5.22
N LEU A 197 -2.28 -18.89 -3.99
CA LEU A 197 -2.15 -19.72 -2.79
C LEU A 197 -3.43 -20.52 -2.49
N ALA A 198 -4.57 -20.13 -3.06
CA ALA A 198 -5.88 -20.78 -2.95
C ALA A 198 -6.26 -21.19 -1.52
N ILE A 199 -5.89 -20.35 -0.53
CA ILE A 199 -5.96 -20.70 0.89
C ILE A 199 -7.37 -21.07 1.32
N GLU A 200 -8.37 -20.33 0.86
CA GLU A 200 -9.78 -20.55 1.24
C GLU A 200 -10.33 -21.92 0.80
N GLY A 201 -9.69 -22.59 -0.16
CA GLY A 201 -10.07 -23.92 -0.62
C GLY A 201 -9.43 -25.08 0.15
N ARG A 202 -8.57 -24.82 1.15
CA ARG A 202 -7.83 -25.87 1.86
C ARG A 202 -8.73 -26.72 2.76
N PRO A 203 -8.57 -28.06 2.76
CA PRO A 203 -9.39 -28.95 3.58
C PRO A 203 -9.09 -28.76 5.08
N GLU A 204 -10.11 -28.92 5.92
CA GLU A 204 -10.05 -28.72 7.39
C GLU A 204 -8.91 -29.51 8.05
N SER A 205 -8.61 -30.72 7.55
CA SER A 205 -7.54 -31.57 8.05
C SER A 205 -6.14 -30.95 7.96
N GLU A 206 -5.93 -29.97 7.08
CA GLU A 206 -4.63 -29.34 6.84
C GLU A 206 -4.35 -28.17 7.79
N TRP A 207 -5.37 -27.51 8.33
CA TRP A 207 -5.19 -26.27 9.09
C TRP A 207 -5.77 -26.28 10.52
N LYS A 208 -6.82 -27.07 10.79
CA LYS A 208 -7.52 -26.98 12.07
C LYS A 208 -6.63 -27.43 13.24
N GLY A 209 -6.46 -26.53 14.21
CA GLY A 209 -5.64 -26.77 15.41
C GLY A 209 -4.14 -26.88 15.14
N LYS A 210 -3.67 -26.52 13.93
CA LYS A 210 -2.28 -26.65 13.51
C LYS A 210 -1.68 -25.29 13.17
N SER A 211 -0.35 -25.21 13.26
CA SER A 211 0.37 -24.13 12.58
C SER A 211 0.30 -24.35 11.07
N THR A 212 0.05 -23.29 10.33
CA THR A 212 -0.03 -23.26 8.86
C THR A 212 1.14 -22.51 8.23
N THR A 213 2.18 -22.18 9.01
CA THR A 213 3.39 -21.55 8.49
C THR A 213 4.00 -22.44 7.39
N PRO A 214 4.30 -21.87 6.21
CA PRO A 214 4.42 -22.63 4.97
C PRO A 214 5.69 -23.49 4.90
N VAL A 215 6.79 -23.06 5.54
CA VAL A 215 8.06 -23.80 5.51
C VAL A 215 8.86 -23.57 6.79
N GLN A 216 9.22 -24.65 7.49
CA GLN A 216 10.37 -24.65 8.37
C GLN A 216 11.60 -25.02 7.52
N PRO A 217 12.59 -24.11 7.33
CA PRO A 217 13.80 -24.49 6.61
C PRO A 217 14.48 -25.67 7.31
N ALA A 218 14.91 -26.68 6.55
CA ALA A 218 15.54 -27.88 7.12
C ALA A 218 16.81 -27.58 7.96
N SER A 219 17.44 -26.42 7.71
CA SER A 219 18.60 -25.91 8.43
C SER A 219 18.28 -25.17 9.74
N PHE A 220 17.00 -24.92 10.04
CA PHE A 220 16.59 -24.19 11.23
C PHE A 220 16.10 -25.16 12.33
N PRO A 221 16.56 -24.99 13.59
CA PRO A 221 16.02 -25.73 14.71
C PRO A 221 14.51 -25.50 14.82
N ALA A 222 13.80 -26.46 15.41
CA ALA A 222 12.37 -26.32 15.68
C ALA A 222 12.09 -25.00 16.39
N TYR A 223 11.23 -24.18 15.79
CA TYR A 223 10.78 -22.91 16.35
C TYR A 223 9.26 -22.85 16.25
N GLU A 224 8.64 -22.16 17.19
CA GLU A 224 7.22 -21.85 17.11
C GLU A 224 7.05 -20.52 16.38
N PRO A 225 6.39 -20.49 15.21
CA PRO A 225 6.08 -19.23 14.53
C PRO A 225 5.18 -18.37 15.42
N VAL A 226 5.56 -17.11 15.61
CA VAL A 226 4.77 -16.16 16.42
C VAL A 226 3.80 -15.37 15.54
N LEU A 227 4.32 -14.67 14.52
CA LEU A 227 3.51 -13.79 13.67
C LEU A 227 2.83 -14.55 12.51
N THR A 228 3.49 -15.59 11.99
CA THR A 228 3.07 -16.29 10.76
C THR A 228 2.38 -17.63 11.03
N LYS A 229 1.99 -17.91 12.28
CA LYS A 229 1.44 -19.21 12.69
C LYS A 229 0.20 -19.62 11.91
N TYR A 230 -0.67 -18.67 11.60
CA TYR A 230 -1.99 -18.95 11.01
C TYR A 230 -2.21 -18.31 9.63
N VAL A 231 -1.17 -17.76 9.00
CA VAL A 231 -1.31 -16.97 7.77
C VAL A 231 -1.81 -17.77 6.56
N PHE A 232 -1.73 -19.11 6.58
CA PHE A 232 -2.33 -19.97 5.55
C PHE A 232 -3.56 -20.75 6.04
N THR A 233 -4.24 -20.21 7.05
CA THR A 233 -5.54 -20.73 7.51
C THR A 233 -6.66 -20.04 6.73
N PRO A 234 -7.67 -20.79 6.21
CA PRO A 234 -8.89 -20.19 5.66
C PRO A 234 -9.53 -19.23 6.65
N HIS A 235 -10.03 -18.10 6.15
CA HIS A 235 -10.62 -17.03 6.95
C HIS A 235 -9.72 -16.49 8.07
N GLY A 236 -8.40 -16.72 7.99
CA GLY A 236 -7.43 -16.29 9.00
C GLY A 236 -7.38 -14.78 9.22
N ASN A 237 -7.86 -14.02 8.23
CA ASN A 237 -7.90 -12.57 8.24
C ASN A 237 -9.08 -11.96 9.03
N THR A 238 -10.03 -12.78 9.49
CA THR A 238 -11.25 -12.31 10.18
C THR A 238 -11.04 -12.11 11.69
N LEU A 239 -11.82 -11.21 12.28
CA LEU A 239 -11.85 -11.01 13.73
C LEU A 239 -12.17 -12.30 14.49
N ASP A 240 -13.17 -13.06 14.03
CA ASP A 240 -13.61 -14.30 14.69
C ASP A 240 -12.47 -15.32 14.80
N HIS A 241 -11.72 -15.49 13.71
CA HIS A 241 -10.55 -16.36 13.71
C HIS A 241 -9.49 -15.88 14.71
N TYR A 242 -9.21 -14.57 14.72
CA TYR A 242 -8.21 -13.96 15.60
C TYR A 242 -8.54 -14.17 17.09
N LEU A 243 -9.80 -13.93 17.47
CA LEU A 243 -10.28 -14.11 18.85
C LEU A 243 -10.22 -15.59 19.29
N LYS A 244 -10.70 -16.51 18.46
CA LYS A 244 -10.81 -17.94 18.83
C LYS A 244 -9.47 -18.66 18.87
N ASN A 245 -8.53 -18.29 18.00
CA ASN A 245 -7.34 -19.11 17.74
C ASN A 245 -6.03 -18.42 18.13
N GLN A 246 -6.01 -17.09 18.30
CA GLN A 246 -4.77 -16.32 18.48
C GLN A 246 -4.75 -15.48 19.76
N GLN A 247 -5.69 -15.68 20.68
CA GLN A 247 -5.86 -14.84 21.88
C GLN A 247 -6.03 -13.35 21.50
N GLY A 248 -6.78 -13.09 20.42
CA GLY A 248 -6.90 -11.77 19.84
C GLY A 248 -7.35 -10.71 20.86
N TYR A 249 -6.67 -9.57 20.84
CA TYR A 249 -6.89 -8.42 21.72
C TYR A 249 -6.62 -8.67 23.22
N GLU A 250 -6.13 -9.84 23.63
CA GLU A 250 -5.69 -10.05 25.02
C GLU A 250 -4.43 -9.24 25.35
N GLY A 251 -3.56 -9.00 24.37
CA GLY A 251 -2.41 -8.11 24.51
C GLY A 251 -2.86 -6.67 24.78
N LEU A 252 -3.86 -6.20 24.04
CA LEU A 252 -4.50 -4.90 24.26
C LEU A 252 -5.17 -4.81 25.63
N ARG A 253 -5.98 -5.81 26.03
CA ARG A 253 -6.61 -5.86 27.36
C ARG A 253 -5.57 -5.74 28.48
N LYS A 254 -4.45 -6.44 28.34
CA LYS A 254 -3.34 -6.35 29.28
C LYS A 254 -2.70 -4.96 29.26
N ALA A 255 -2.45 -4.41 28.08
CA ALA A 255 -1.82 -3.10 27.93
C ALA A 255 -2.63 -1.97 28.59
N VAL A 256 -3.94 -1.91 28.35
CA VAL A 256 -4.81 -0.86 28.95
C VAL A 256 -5.01 -1.03 30.46
N GLY A 257 -4.72 -2.21 31.02
CA GLY A 257 -4.66 -2.45 32.47
C GLY A 257 -3.33 -2.04 33.12
N MET A 258 -2.34 -1.61 32.33
CA MET A 258 -1.04 -1.14 32.79
C MET A 258 -0.93 0.38 32.65
N THR A 259 0.12 0.99 33.22
CA THR A 259 0.50 2.36 32.86
C THR A 259 1.18 2.36 31.48
N PRO A 260 1.10 3.47 30.71
CA PRO A 260 1.83 3.60 29.45
C PRO A 260 3.34 3.33 29.59
N GLU A 261 3.96 3.79 30.67
CA GLU A 261 5.35 3.48 31.03
C GLU A 261 5.59 1.99 31.22
N GLY A 262 4.68 1.29 31.91
CA GLY A 262 4.77 -0.16 32.11
C GLY A 262 4.71 -0.94 30.80
N VAL A 263 3.92 -0.49 29.82
CA VAL A 263 3.89 -1.09 28.48
C VAL A 263 5.22 -0.88 27.76
N ILE A 264 5.79 0.33 27.81
CA ILE A 264 7.11 0.63 27.23
C ILE A 264 8.19 -0.27 27.85
N ASP A 265 8.20 -0.40 29.18
CA ASP A 265 9.18 -1.23 29.88
C ASP A 265 9.04 -2.72 29.54
N ALA A 266 7.82 -3.23 29.37
CA ALA A 266 7.58 -4.60 28.92
C ALA A 266 8.15 -4.83 27.50
N VAL A 267 7.98 -3.87 26.58
CA VAL A 267 8.54 -3.95 25.21
C VAL A 267 10.07 -3.82 25.23
N LYS A 268 10.65 -3.02 26.13
CA LYS A 268 12.11 -2.97 26.32
C LYS A 268 12.64 -4.30 26.84
N ALA A 269 11.97 -4.89 27.83
CA ALA A 269 12.36 -6.16 28.44
C ALA A 269 12.29 -7.34 27.45
N SER A 270 11.40 -7.28 26.44
CA SER A 270 11.32 -8.32 25.41
C SER A 270 12.51 -8.31 24.42
N GLY A 271 13.31 -7.24 24.40
CA GLY A 271 14.39 -7.07 23.44
C GLY A 271 13.91 -6.85 22.00
N LEU A 272 12.67 -6.41 21.79
CA LEU A 272 12.14 -6.16 20.45
C LEU A 272 12.93 -5.08 19.72
N ARG A 273 13.33 -5.40 18.49
CA ARG A 273 14.03 -4.49 17.57
C ARG A 273 13.19 -4.30 16.31
N GLY A 274 13.31 -3.13 15.69
CA GLY A 274 12.62 -2.78 14.45
C GLY A 274 12.87 -3.80 13.35
N ARG A 275 11.79 -4.28 12.71
CA ARG A 275 11.82 -5.32 11.67
C ARG A 275 11.83 -4.78 10.24
N GLY A 276 11.96 -3.46 10.07
CA GLY A 276 12.13 -2.80 8.77
C GLY A 276 13.59 -2.78 8.26
N GLY A 277 14.54 -3.38 8.98
CA GLY A 277 15.96 -3.50 8.56
C GLY A 277 16.94 -2.77 9.48
N ALA A 278 16.63 -1.54 9.91
CA ALA A 278 17.52 -0.74 10.77
C ALA A 278 17.76 -1.34 12.17
N GLY A 279 16.83 -2.15 12.68
CA GLY A 279 17.00 -2.88 13.93
C GLY A 279 17.12 -2.00 15.18
N PHE A 280 16.56 -0.79 15.19
CA PHE A 280 16.56 0.06 16.39
C PHE A 280 15.67 -0.55 17.51
N PRO A 281 16.04 -0.49 18.81
CA PRO A 281 15.21 -1.03 19.88
C PRO A 281 13.84 -0.32 19.99
N THR A 282 12.75 -1.08 19.85
CA THR A 282 11.39 -0.51 19.71
C THR A 282 10.95 0.25 20.96
N GLY A 283 11.10 -0.36 22.13
CA GLY A 283 10.69 0.28 23.39
C GLY A 283 11.52 1.53 23.72
N LEU A 284 12.77 1.61 23.26
CA LEU A 284 13.57 2.84 23.38
C LEU A 284 13.04 3.94 22.45
N LYS A 285 12.66 3.60 21.21
CA LYS A 285 12.05 4.56 20.27
C LYS A 285 10.76 5.15 20.87
N TRP A 286 9.91 4.31 21.46
CA TRP A 286 8.69 4.77 22.12
C TRP A 286 8.95 5.69 23.32
N GLN A 287 10.04 5.44 24.08
CA GLN A 287 10.42 6.28 25.21
C GLN A 287 10.82 7.72 24.81
N PHE A 288 11.30 7.92 23.57
CA PHE A 288 11.71 9.25 23.09
C PHE A 288 10.54 10.18 22.74
N VAL A 289 9.32 9.66 22.61
CA VAL A 289 8.15 10.49 22.34
C VAL A 289 7.88 11.37 23.56
N ASP A 290 7.89 12.69 23.37
CA ASP A 290 7.60 13.63 24.46
C ASP A 290 6.14 13.54 24.88
N LYS A 291 5.91 12.93 26.05
CA LYS A 291 4.58 12.75 26.62
C LYS A 291 3.94 14.07 27.05
N LYS A 292 4.74 15.11 27.27
CA LYS A 292 4.29 16.45 27.72
C LYS A 292 3.97 17.38 26.55
N SER A 293 4.30 16.99 25.32
CA SER A 293 4.00 17.78 24.15
C SER A 293 2.48 18.03 24.06
N PRO A 294 2.04 19.28 23.84
CA PRO A 294 0.63 19.58 23.61
C PRO A 294 0.16 19.15 22.21
N ASN A 295 1.10 18.80 21.33
CA ASN A 295 0.80 18.36 19.98
C ASN A 295 0.30 16.91 19.98
N PRO A 296 -0.56 16.54 19.02
CA PRO A 296 -0.94 15.15 18.83
C PRO A 296 0.29 14.28 18.56
N LYS A 297 0.20 13.04 19.01
CA LYS A 297 1.19 12.00 18.76
C LYS A 297 0.54 10.96 17.88
N TYR A 298 1.33 10.34 17.02
CA TYR A 298 0.83 9.34 16.08
C TYR A 298 1.70 8.10 16.10
N ILE A 299 1.08 6.94 15.93
CA ILE A 299 1.78 5.76 15.42
C ILE A 299 1.66 5.80 13.91
N VAL A 300 2.78 5.69 13.20
CA VAL A 300 2.78 5.51 11.76
C VAL A 300 3.37 4.13 11.48
N CYS A 301 2.52 3.21 11.02
CA CYS A 301 2.91 1.90 10.57
C CYS A 301 3.38 2.00 9.12
N ASN A 302 4.68 1.77 8.91
CA ASN A 302 5.25 1.70 7.57
C ASN A 302 4.95 0.33 6.95
N ALA A 303 4.02 0.32 6.02
CA ALA A 303 3.61 -0.83 5.22
C ALA A 303 3.89 -0.60 3.72
N ASP A 304 4.94 0.18 3.42
CA ASP A 304 5.34 0.46 2.05
C ASP A 304 6.10 -0.74 1.42
N GLU A 305 6.68 -1.64 2.23
CA GLU A 305 7.37 -2.89 1.81
C GLU A 305 8.03 -2.81 0.41
N SER A 306 8.84 -1.77 0.22
CA SER A 306 9.33 -1.38 -1.11
C SER A 306 10.59 -2.14 -1.54
N GLU A 307 11.28 -2.81 -0.62
CA GLU A 307 12.51 -3.56 -0.92
C GLU A 307 12.21 -4.79 -1.80
N PRO A 308 12.80 -4.89 -3.01
CA PRO A 308 12.54 -6.01 -3.89
C PRO A 308 12.84 -7.38 -3.25
N GLY A 309 11.89 -8.31 -3.36
CA GLY A 309 12.01 -9.62 -2.73
C GLY A 309 11.48 -9.70 -1.30
N THR A 310 11.01 -8.58 -0.73
CA THR A 310 10.26 -8.59 0.53
C THR A 310 8.76 -8.77 0.30
N PHE A 311 8.13 -9.60 1.12
CA PHE A 311 6.71 -9.97 1.06
C PHE A 311 6.17 -10.46 2.41
N LYS A 312 6.87 -10.14 3.49
CA LYS A 312 6.55 -10.55 4.85
C LYS A 312 5.40 -9.72 5.42
N ASP A 313 5.33 -8.44 5.07
CA ASP A 313 4.39 -7.48 5.65
C ASP A 313 3.04 -7.58 4.97
N HIS A 314 3.01 -7.65 3.64
CA HIS A 314 1.74 -7.86 2.93
C HIS A 314 1.05 -9.15 3.37
N LEU A 315 1.81 -10.22 3.63
CA LEU A 315 1.25 -11.48 4.10
C LEU A 315 0.52 -11.32 5.43
N LEU A 316 1.07 -10.51 6.35
CA LEU A 316 0.41 -10.21 7.62
C LEU A 316 -0.81 -9.32 7.42
N MET A 317 -0.73 -8.31 6.55
CA MET A 317 -1.88 -7.43 6.26
C MET A 317 -3.03 -8.19 5.58
N GLU A 318 -2.71 -9.10 4.66
CA GLU A 318 -3.68 -9.90 3.92
C GLU A 318 -4.30 -10.99 4.79
N ARG A 319 -3.49 -11.64 5.65
CA ARG A 319 -3.88 -12.90 6.31
C ARG A 319 -4.04 -12.82 7.82
N ASN A 320 -3.59 -11.74 8.46
CA ASN A 320 -3.73 -11.51 9.89
C ASN A 320 -3.79 -10.00 10.24
N PRO A 321 -4.70 -9.21 9.63
CA PRO A 321 -4.75 -7.77 9.79
C PRO A 321 -5.03 -7.35 11.25
N HIS A 322 -5.83 -8.11 12.00
CA HIS A 322 -6.12 -7.80 13.40
C HIS A 322 -4.88 -7.83 14.30
N LEU A 323 -3.89 -8.68 14.01
CA LEU A 323 -2.61 -8.67 14.72
C LEU A 323 -1.86 -7.34 14.54
N LEU A 324 -1.90 -6.77 13.33
CA LEU A 324 -1.31 -5.47 13.04
C LEU A 324 -2.07 -4.34 13.74
N ILE A 325 -3.40 -4.37 13.68
CA ILE A 325 -4.29 -3.38 14.31
C ILE A 325 -4.09 -3.39 15.83
N GLU A 326 -4.08 -4.56 16.47
CA GLU A 326 -3.79 -4.69 17.90
C GLU A 326 -2.41 -4.12 18.26
N GLY A 327 -1.38 -4.42 17.46
CA GLY A 327 -0.04 -3.85 17.66
C GLY A 327 -0.03 -2.33 17.59
N CYS A 328 -0.78 -1.73 16.65
CA CYS A 328 -0.93 -0.28 16.54
C CYS A 328 -1.60 0.31 17.79
N LEU A 329 -2.69 -0.30 18.26
CA LEU A 329 -3.43 0.13 19.46
C LEU A 329 -2.56 0.09 20.72
N ILE A 330 -1.80 -0.99 20.92
CA ILE A 330 -0.87 -1.11 22.05
C ILE A 330 0.21 -0.02 21.98
N GLY A 331 0.76 0.22 20.78
CA GLY A 331 1.72 1.29 20.55
C GLY A 331 1.15 2.68 20.84
N CYS A 332 -0.07 2.95 20.37
CA CYS A 332 -0.78 4.20 20.61
C CYS A 332 -1.00 4.43 22.10
N PHE A 333 -1.47 3.42 22.83
CA PHE A 333 -1.64 3.50 24.29
C PHE A 333 -0.32 3.82 24.99
N ALA A 334 0.77 3.12 24.63
CA ALA A 334 2.09 3.28 25.25
C ALA A 334 2.67 4.70 25.12
N ILE A 335 2.44 5.36 23.98
CA ILE A 335 2.95 6.73 23.72
C ILE A 335 1.93 7.83 24.04
N GLY A 336 0.69 7.46 24.39
CA GLY A 336 -0.41 8.39 24.61
C GLY A 336 -0.83 9.08 23.30
N SER A 337 -1.02 8.29 22.24
CA SER A 337 -1.56 8.67 20.94
C SER A 337 -2.99 8.13 20.81
N ASN A 338 -3.85 8.86 20.11
CA ASN A 338 -5.24 8.47 19.82
C ASN A 338 -5.47 8.11 18.34
N ALA A 339 -4.41 8.03 17.54
CA ALA A 339 -4.53 7.72 16.12
C ALA A 339 -3.28 6.99 15.61
N ALA A 340 -3.51 5.91 14.87
CA ALA A 340 -2.49 5.27 14.05
C ALA A 340 -2.80 5.43 12.57
N TYR A 341 -1.77 5.65 11.75
CA TYR A 341 -1.86 5.62 10.30
C TYR A 341 -1.04 4.44 9.77
N ILE A 342 -1.67 3.56 9.02
CA ILE A 342 -1.01 2.50 8.26
C ILE A 342 -0.76 3.08 6.86
N TYR A 343 0.48 3.50 6.61
CA TYR A 343 0.88 3.94 5.28
C TYR A 343 1.22 2.70 4.44
N ILE A 344 0.31 2.33 3.54
CA ILE A 344 0.42 1.15 2.69
C ILE A 344 0.85 1.57 1.29
N ARG A 345 1.78 0.84 0.67
CA ARG A 345 2.18 1.13 -0.71
C ARG A 345 1.00 1.05 -1.69
N GLY A 346 1.13 1.78 -2.79
CA GLY A 346 0.06 1.89 -3.78
C GLY A 346 -0.31 0.56 -4.46
N GLU A 347 0.63 -0.36 -4.60
CA GLU A 347 0.47 -1.65 -5.28
C GLU A 347 -0.38 -2.65 -4.48
N PHE A 348 -0.54 -2.43 -3.17
CA PHE A 348 -1.26 -3.32 -2.25
C PHE A 348 -2.75 -2.94 -2.12
N TYR A 349 -3.42 -2.67 -3.25
CA TYR A 349 -4.83 -2.27 -3.27
C TYR A 349 -5.75 -3.30 -2.60
N HIS A 350 -5.53 -4.60 -2.86
CA HIS A 350 -6.29 -5.66 -2.21
C HIS A 350 -6.11 -5.67 -0.68
N MET A 351 -4.88 -5.53 -0.21
CA MET A 351 -4.57 -5.53 1.22
C MET A 351 -5.12 -4.30 1.93
N GLN A 352 -5.19 -3.14 1.25
CA GLN A 352 -5.91 -1.98 1.78
C GLN A 352 -7.36 -2.35 2.12
N HIS A 353 -8.09 -3.00 1.21
CA HIS A 353 -9.49 -3.37 1.44
C HIS A 353 -9.64 -4.38 2.58
N VAL A 354 -8.70 -5.34 2.68
CA VAL A 354 -8.66 -6.30 3.79
C VAL A 354 -8.46 -5.58 5.13
N LEU A 355 -7.52 -4.62 5.19
CA LEU A 355 -7.26 -3.82 6.38
C LEU A 355 -8.44 -2.93 6.74
N GLU A 356 -9.04 -2.23 5.78
CA GLU A 356 -10.21 -1.38 6.01
C GLU A 356 -11.40 -2.20 6.54
N GLY A 357 -11.63 -3.40 5.99
CA GLY A 357 -12.61 -4.35 6.51
C GLY A 357 -12.32 -4.79 7.95
N ALA A 358 -11.08 -5.18 8.25
CA ALA A 358 -10.67 -5.60 9.60
C ALA A 358 -10.72 -4.45 10.62
N ILE A 359 -10.40 -3.22 10.20
CA ILE A 359 -10.56 -2.02 11.02
C ILE A 359 -12.03 -1.80 11.37
N GLU A 360 -12.93 -1.99 10.42
CA GLU A 360 -14.37 -1.86 10.67
C GLU A 360 -14.89 -2.99 11.58
N GLU A 361 -14.46 -4.24 11.37
CA GLU A 361 -14.77 -5.35 12.29
C GLU A 361 -14.31 -5.04 13.73
N ALA A 362 -13.08 -4.53 13.88
CA ALA A 362 -12.52 -4.15 15.18
C ALA A 362 -13.28 -2.98 15.82
N ARG A 363 -13.70 -1.98 15.04
CA ARG A 363 -14.52 -0.85 15.50
C ARG A 363 -15.89 -1.31 15.99
N GLN A 364 -16.58 -2.15 15.23
CA GLN A 364 -17.89 -2.70 15.61
C GLN A 364 -17.81 -3.56 16.88
N ALA A 365 -16.69 -4.25 17.10
CA ALA A 365 -16.44 -5.04 18.30
C ALA A 365 -15.94 -4.21 19.51
N GLY A 366 -15.78 -2.89 19.39
CA GLY A 366 -15.37 -2.00 20.48
C GLY A 366 -13.87 -2.01 20.79
N TYR A 367 -13.03 -2.45 19.85
CA TYR A 367 -11.57 -2.39 19.95
C TYR A 367 -10.97 -1.10 19.37
N LEU A 368 -11.76 -0.30 18.65
CA LEU A 368 -11.40 1.01 18.11
C LEU A 368 -12.50 2.04 18.44
N GLY A 369 -12.16 3.32 18.30
CA GLY A 369 -13.05 4.44 18.62
C GLY A 369 -12.90 4.90 20.07
N THR A 370 -14.01 5.18 20.73
CA THR A 370 -14.03 5.79 22.07
C THR A 370 -14.15 4.76 23.19
N ASN A 371 -13.46 5.01 24.30
CA ASN A 371 -13.51 4.24 25.54
C ASN A 371 -13.29 2.74 25.29
N ILE A 372 -12.23 2.43 24.54
CA ILE A 372 -11.84 1.08 24.15
C ILE A 372 -11.77 0.21 25.40
N LEU A 373 -12.51 -0.91 25.40
CA LEU A 373 -12.59 -1.86 26.52
C LEU A 373 -13.02 -1.25 27.86
N GLY A 374 -13.69 -0.09 27.87
CA GLY A 374 -14.10 0.60 29.10
C GLY A 374 -12.95 1.25 29.87
N SER A 375 -11.78 1.44 29.23
CA SER A 375 -10.54 1.90 29.87
C SER A 375 -10.38 3.42 29.95
N GLY A 376 -11.23 4.19 29.26
CA GLY A 376 -11.05 5.63 29.01
C GLY A 376 -10.02 5.96 27.93
N PHE A 377 -9.46 4.96 27.24
CA PHE A 377 -8.57 5.14 26.10
C PHE A 377 -9.36 5.23 24.78
N ASP A 378 -9.18 6.32 24.04
CA ASP A 378 -9.74 6.50 22.71
C ASP A 378 -8.64 6.30 21.65
N CYS A 379 -8.91 5.52 20.60
CA CYS A 379 -7.97 5.39 19.49
C CYS A 379 -8.64 4.90 18.21
N ASP A 380 -8.29 5.51 17.09
CA ASP A 380 -8.64 5.01 15.76
C ASP A 380 -7.41 4.63 14.94
N VAL A 381 -7.63 3.82 13.91
CA VAL A 381 -6.62 3.37 12.96
C VAL A 381 -7.12 3.69 11.55
N TYR A 382 -6.27 4.31 10.74
CA TYR A 382 -6.58 4.75 9.39
C TYR A 382 -5.58 4.14 8.40
N VAL A 383 -6.04 3.80 7.20
CA VAL A 383 -5.17 3.37 6.11
C VAL A 383 -4.92 4.56 5.18
N HIS A 384 -3.66 4.79 4.82
CA HIS A 384 -3.23 5.79 3.86
C HIS A 384 -2.49 5.09 2.72
N ARG A 385 -3.04 5.14 1.50
CA ARG A 385 -2.43 4.50 0.33
C ARG A 385 -1.44 5.45 -0.36
N GLY A 386 -0.18 5.03 -0.44
CA GLY A 386 0.86 5.66 -1.24
C GLY A 386 0.66 5.45 -2.74
N ALA A 387 1.58 5.94 -3.58
CA ALA A 387 1.43 5.91 -5.04
C ALA A 387 2.68 5.47 -5.83
N GLY A 388 3.41 4.49 -5.30
CA GLY A 388 4.53 3.82 -5.99
C GLY A 388 5.84 4.61 -5.96
N ALA A 389 6.23 5.10 -4.79
CA ALA A 389 7.53 5.75 -4.57
C ALA A 389 8.36 4.90 -3.61
N TYR A 390 9.43 4.26 -4.10
CA TYR A 390 10.31 3.42 -3.28
C TYR A 390 10.88 4.17 -2.06
N GLU A 391 11.19 5.45 -2.23
CA GLU A 391 11.75 6.27 -1.14
C GLU A 391 10.75 6.50 0.00
N ALA A 392 9.44 6.36 -0.23
CA ALA A 392 8.44 6.45 0.82
C ALA A 392 8.53 5.33 1.88
N GLY A 393 9.41 4.33 1.67
CA GLY A 393 9.81 3.38 2.70
C GLY A 393 10.78 3.97 3.75
N GLU A 394 11.43 5.10 3.47
CA GLU A 394 12.26 5.84 4.43
C GLU A 394 11.37 6.64 5.40
N GLU A 395 11.74 6.73 6.69
CA GLU A 395 10.82 7.21 7.72
C GLU A 395 10.38 8.67 7.56
N THR A 396 11.26 9.55 7.05
CA THR A 396 10.92 10.97 6.83
C THR A 396 10.17 11.18 5.53
N ALA A 397 10.59 10.50 4.44
CA ALA A 397 9.89 10.55 3.16
C ALA A 397 8.45 10.01 3.27
N LEU A 398 8.23 8.97 4.06
CA LEU A 398 6.89 8.46 4.37
C LEU A 398 6.00 9.55 4.98
N LEU A 399 6.53 10.30 5.95
CA LEU A 399 5.78 11.37 6.61
C LEU A 399 5.46 12.52 5.65
N GLU A 400 6.41 12.94 4.82
CA GLU A 400 6.16 13.96 3.78
C GLU A 400 5.07 13.49 2.80
N SER A 401 5.09 12.20 2.41
CA SER A 401 4.05 11.59 1.58
C SER A 401 2.68 11.62 2.25
N LEU A 402 2.61 11.21 3.52
CA LEU A 402 1.39 11.23 4.34
C LEU A 402 0.85 12.66 4.51
N GLU A 403 1.73 13.67 4.56
CA GLU A 403 1.39 15.09 4.56
C GLU A 403 0.96 15.64 3.18
N GLY A 404 0.95 14.79 2.15
CA GLY A 404 0.53 15.14 0.79
C GLY A 404 1.60 15.89 0.00
N LYS A 405 2.87 15.61 0.26
CA LYS A 405 4.02 16.20 -0.43
C LYS A 405 4.79 15.14 -1.23
N ARG A 406 5.82 15.62 -1.93
CA ARG A 406 6.83 14.81 -2.62
C ARG A 406 7.81 14.23 -1.62
#